data_AF-A0A4R2BHM1-F1
#
_entry.id   AF-A0A4R2BHM1-F1
#
_cell.length_a   1.000
_cell.length_b   1.000
_cell.length_c   1.000
_cell.angle_alpha   90.00
_cell.angle_beta   90.00
_cell.angle_gamma   90.00
#
_symmetry.space_group_name_H-M   'P 1'
#
loop_
_entity.id
_entity.type
_entity.pdbx_description
1 polymer ?
#
loop_
_entity_poly.entity_id
_entity_poly.type
_entity_poly.pdbx_seq_one_letter_code
_entity_poly.pdbx_strand_id
1 'polypeptide(L)'
;MKPKMKRSDLLDRDDIWNAVVNVVCDQDYPSEDKLLNETFIVFQCYSELESGGHESLITWFSEHIQNIGINCFANELVGILKKIGAHEYAEIENKYIQGIWEKYSALENGEIGEEEFYSLVERGDSEYHQLDSKLQASLEAYFIRIHRDLIDVDEG
;
A
#
# COMPACT_ATOMS: atom_id res chain seq x y z
N MET A 1 20.40 8.06 1.94
CA MET A 1 20.90 8.10 3.34
C MET A 1 19.69 8.20 4.25
N LYS A 2 19.66 7.47 5.37
CA LYS A 2 18.52 7.53 6.29
C LYS A 2 18.38 8.94 6.88
N PRO A 3 17.16 9.48 7.01
CA PRO A 3 16.95 10.72 7.74
C PRO A 3 17.32 10.53 9.21
N LYS A 4 17.89 11.57 9.81
CA LYS A 4 18.21 11.61 11.24
C LYS A 4 17.07 12.27 12.01
N MET A 5 16.61 11.64 13.08
CA MET A 5 15.56 12.18 13.96
C MET A 5 15.93 11.98 15.42
N LYS A 6 15.45 12.85 16.32
CA LYS A 6 15.70 12.68 17.75
C LYS A 6 14.76 11.63 18.32
N ARG A 7 15.22 10.90 19.34
CA ARG A 7 14.36 9.98 20.10
C ARG A 7 13.13 10.66 20.71
N SER A 8 13.23 11.96 21.05
CA SER A 8 12.11 12.76 21.55
C SER A 8 10.96 12.90 20.55
N ASP A 9 11.22 12.65 19.27
CA ASP A 9 10.26 12.83 18.18
C ASP A 9 9.64 11.47 17.75
N LEU A 10 9.91 10.40 18.52
CA LEU A 10 9.54 9.01 18.24
C LEU A 10 9.04 8.30 19.51
N LEU A 11 8.32 9.01 20.38
CA LEU A 11 7.99 8.54 21.73
C LEU A 11 6.81 7.58 21.75
N ASP A 12 5.82 7.82 20.90
CA ASP A 12 4.62 7.02 20.82
C ASP A 12 4.33 6.53 19.40
N ARG A 13 3.16 5.90 19.22
CA ARG A 13 2.80 5.28 17.94
C ARG A 13 2.49 6.31 16.88
N ASP A 14 1.90 7.44 17.26
CA ASP A 14 1.49 8.48 16.33
C ASP A 14 2.74 9.23 15.83
N ASP A 15 3.70 9.48 16.74
CA ASP A 15 5.01 10.01 16.40
C ASP A 15 5.73 9.11 15.38
N ILE A 16 5.81 7.80 15.66
CA ILE A 16 6.45 6.83 14.77
C ILE A 16 5.72 6.74 13.43
N TRP A 17 4.39 6.75 13.45
CA TRP A 17 3.57 6.74 12.24
C TRP A 17 3.91 7.93 11.36
N ASN A 18 3.82 9.14 11.91
CA ASN A 18 4.09 10.38 11.18
C ASN A 18 5.53 10.41 10.65
N ALA A 19 6.50 9.96 11.45
CA ALA A 19 7.89 9.89 11.04
C ALA A 19 8.09 8.94 9.84
N VAL A 20 7.56 7.72 9.91
CA VAL A 20 7.68 6.73 8.82
C VAL A 20 6.96 7.22 7.56
N VAL A 21 5.75 7.80 7.68
CA VAL A 21 5.02 8.37 6.54
C VAL A 21 5.84 9.48 5.87
N ASN A 22 6.44 10.39 6.64
CA ASN A 22 7.31 11.42 6.08
C ASN A 22 8.49 10.81 5.32
N VAL A 23 9.17 9.79 5.89
CA VAL A 23 10.28 9.11 5.19
C VAL A 23 9.82 8.46 3.88
N VAL A 24 8.66 7.81 3.89
CA VAL A 24 8.13 7.10 2.73
C VAL A 24 7.69 8.08 1.63
N CYS A 25 7.05 9.19 1.98
CA CYS A 25 6.58 10.18 1.03
C CYS A 25 7.70 11.09 0.48
N ASP A 26 8.79 11.28 1.20
CA ASP A 26 9.91 12.14 0.78
C ASP A 26 10.92 11.43 -0.13
N GLN A 27 10.71 10.16 -0.48
CA GLN A 27 11.64 9.37 -1.28
C GLN A 27 11.01 8.99 -2.62
N ASP A 28 11.87 8.91 -3.65
CA ASP A 28 11.45 8.43 -4.96
C ASP A 28 11.05 6.95 -4.88
N TYR A 29 9.93 6.62 -5.53
CA TYR A 29 9.51 5.23 -5.74
C TYR A 29 9.57 4.88 -7.24
N PRO A 30 10.19 3.75 -7.63
CA PRO A 30 10.94 2.81 -6.77
C PRO A 30 12.33 3.34 -6.41
N SER A 31 12.82 2.96 -5.23
CA SER A 31 14.19 3.25 -4.74
C SER A 31 15.11 2.02 -4.77
N GLU A 32 16.39 2.19 -4.47
CA GLU A 32 17.34 1.06 -4.25
C GLU A 32 17.10 0.33 -2.91
N ASP A 33 16.36 0.94 -1.98
CA ASP A 33 16.07 0.36 -0.67
C ASP A 33 14.79 -0.47 -0.72
N LYS A 34 14.95 -1.80 -0.63
CA LYS A 34 13.84 -2.73 -0.68
C LYS A 34 12.85 -2.54 0.47
N LEU A 35 13.33 -2.26 1.69
CA LEU A 35 12.45 -2.07 2.83
C LEU A 35 11.59 -0.81 2.64
N LEU A 36 12.20 0.26 2.12
CA LEU A 36 11.49 1.48 1.79
C LEU A 36 10.42 1.25 0.72
N ASN A 37 10.74 0.52 -0.36
CA ASN A 37 9.76 0.20 -1.40
C ASN A 37 8.61 -0.65 -0.87
N GLU A 38 8.90 -1.69 -0.07
CA GLU A 38 7.86 -2.51 0.55
C GLU A 38 6.95 -1.67 1.47
N THR A 39 7.55 -0.77 2.25
CA THR A 39 6.83 0.13 3.16
C THR A 39 5.96 1.12 2.37
N PHE A 40 6.50 1.67 1.28
CA PHE A 40 5.77 2.53 0.35
C PHE A 40 4.55 1.81 -0.23
N ILE A 41 4.73 0.62 -0.81
CA ILE A 41 3.64 -0.13 -1.44
C ILE A 41 2.48 -0.36 -0.47
N VAL A 42 2.78 -0.82 0.76
CA VAL A 42 1.72 -1.17 1.71
C VAL A 42 1.07 0.06 2.37
N PHE A 43 1.85 1.12 2.61
CA PHE A 43 1.29 2.40 3.07
C PHE A 43 0.36 3.00 2.02
N GLN A 44 0.80 3.02 0.76
CA GLN A 44 0.03 3.54 -0.34
C GLN A 44 -1.22 2.70 -0.59
N CYS A 45 -1.12 1.37 -0.50
CA CYS A 45 -2.27 0.47 -0.56
C CYS A 45 -3.36 0.89 0.44
N TYR A 46 -2.99 1.07 1.70
CA TYR A 46 -3.91 1.56 2.72
C TYR A 46 -4.46 2.96 2.40
N SER A 47 -3.61 3.92 2.04
CA SER A 47 -4.02 5.29 1.74
C SER A 47 -5.04 5.36 0.60
N GLU A 48 -4.83 4.60 -0.47
CA GLU A 48 -5.73 4.59 -1.61
C GLU A 48 -7.04 3.85 -1.31
N LEU A 49 -6.98 2.69 -0.64
CA LEU A 49 -8.18 1.94 -0.28
C LEU A 49 -9.09 2.70 0.70
N GLU A 50 -8.53 3.50 1.61
CA GLU A 50 -9.32 4.34 2.53
C GLU A 50 -9.88 5.62 1.88
N SER A 51 -9.29 6.10 0.78
CA SER A 51 -9.68 7.38 0.16
C SER A 51 -10.55 7.22 -1.09
N GLY A 52 -10.25 6.25 -1.95
CA GLY A 52 -10.93 6.03 -3.22
C GLY A 52 -11.02 4.56 -3.66
N GLY A 53 -10.76 3.62 -2.74
CA GLY A 53 -10.91 2.18 -3.00
C GLY A 53 -9.91 1.63 -4.01
N HIS A 54 -10.22 0.45 -4.55
CA HIS A 54 -9.33 -0.25 -5.48
C HIS A 54 -9.13 0.50 -6.80
N GLU A 55 -10.07 1.36 -7.22
CA GLU A 55 -9.88 2.23 -8.39
C GLU A 55 -8.71 3.19 -8.17
N SER A 56 -8.68 3.89 -7.03
CA SER A 56 -7.60 4.82 -6.70
C SER A 56 -6.25 4.10 -6.59
N LEU A 57 -6.26 2.90 -5.98
CA LEU A 57 -5.08 2.05 -5.87
C LEU A 57 -4.47 1.71 -7.24
N ILE A 58 -5.30 1.21 -8.14
CA ILE A 58 -4.87 0.79 -9.49
C ILE A 58 -4.47 2.00 -10.33
N THR A 59 -5.21 3.10 -10.25
CA THR A 59 -4.88 4.34 -10.95
C THR A 59 -3.49 4.82 -10.53
N TRP A 60 -3.21 4.80 -9.23
CA TRP A 60 -1.94 5.30 -8.71
C TRP A 60 -0.74 4.43 -9.10
N PHE A 61 -0.88 3.10 -9.04
CA PHE A 61 0.17 2.18 -9.47
C PHE A 61 0.19 1.88 -10.97
N SER A 62 -0.65 2.54 -11.78
CA SER A 62 -0.85 2.19 -13.20
C SER A 62 0.44 2.16 -14.02
N GLU A 63 1.28 3.20 -13.94
CA GLU A 63 2.57 3.25 -14.62
C GLU A 63 3.51 2.12 -14.14
N HIS A 64 3.54 1.88 -12.83
CA HIS A 64 4.38 0.83 -12.26
C HIS A 64 3.93 -0.56 -12.73
N ILE A 65 2.61 -0.83 -12.70
CA ILE A 65 2.01 -2.08 -13.17
C ILE A 65 2.26 -2.28 -14.67
N GLN A 66 2.19 -1.22 -15.49
CA GLN A 66 2.56 -1.29 -16.91
C GLN A 66 4.02 -1.71 -17.11
N ASN A 67 4.92 -1.24 -16.24
CA ASN A 67 6.35 -1.53 -16.32
C ASN A 67 6.71 -2.96 -15.85
N ILE A 68 6.14 -3.44 -14.75
CA ILE A 68 6.53 -4.74 -14.15
C ILE A 68 5.53 -5.87 -14.42
N GLY A 69 4.32 -5.53 -14.87
CA GLY A 69 3.21 -6.45 -15.08
C GLY A 69 2.38 -6.70 -13.81
N ILE A 70 1.07 -6.83 -13.99
CA ILE A 70 0.09 -7.02 -12.90
C ILE A 70 0.38 -8.23 -12.02
N ASN A 71 0.86 -9.33 -12.60
CA ASN A 71 1.20 -10.52 -11.81
C ASN A 71 2.37 -10.26 -10.85
N CYS A 72 3.36 -9.46 -11.27
CA CYS A 72 4.48 -9.11 -10.40
C CYS A 72 4.02 -8.20 -9.26
N PHE A 73 3.28 -7.14 -9.60
CA PHE A 73 2.72 -6.22 -8.61
C PHE A 73 1.79 -6.93 -7.60
N ALA A 74 0.84 -7.72 -8.08
CA ALA A 74 -0.10 -8.46 -7.22
C ALA A 74 0.62 -9.39 -6.24
N ASN A 75 1.62 -10.14 -6.72
CA ASN A 75 2.39 -11.04 -5.87
C ASN A 75 3.22 -10.28 -4.82
N GLU A 76 3.77 -9.12 -5.19
CA GLU A 76 4.51 -8.26 -4.27
C GLU A 76 3.60 -7.71 -3.18
N LEU A 77 2.47 -7.08 -3.55
CA LEU A 77 1.51 -6.52 -2.60
C LEU A 77 0.97 -7.60 -1.64
N VAL A 78 0.51 -8.73 -2.17
CA VAL A 78 0.01 -9.86 -1.37
C VAL A 78 1.09 -10.40 -0.44
N GLY A 79 2.34 -10.45 -0.90
CA GLY A 79 3.49 -10.87 -0.09
C GLY A 79 3.74 -9.92 1.09
N ILE A 80 3.68 -8.60 0.84
CA ILE A 80 3.89 -7.58 1.87
C ILE A 80 2.75 -7.59 2.89
N LEU A 81 1.49 -7.68 2.44
CA LEU A 81 0.32 -7.77 3.34
C LEU A 81 0.44 -8.96 4.29
N LYS A 82 0.83 -10.14 3.78
CA LYS A 82 1.11 -11.32 4.62
C LYS A 82 2.27 -11.06 5.60
N LYS A 83 3.35 -10.41 5.16
CA LYS A 83 4.54 -10.09 5.98
C LYS A 83 4.21 -9.16 7.16
N ILE A 84 3.21 -8.30 7.02
CA ILE A 84 2.74 -7.41 8.11
C ILE A 84 1.61 -8.03 8.94
N GLY A 85 1.18 -9.25 8.62
CA GLY A 85 0.12 -9.96 9.34
C GLY A 85 -1.30 -9.69 8.84
N ALA A 86 -1.46 -8.89 7.78
CA ALA A 86 -2.75 -8.52 7.17
C ALA A 86 -3.22 -9.61 6.18
N HIS A 87 -3.41 -10.84 6.67
CA HIS A 87 -3.71 -12.00 5.84
C HIS A 87 -5.07 -11.90 5.12
N GLU A 88 -6.10 -11.42 5.82
CA GLU A 88 -7.45 -11.26 5.26
C GLU A 88 -7.45 -10.25 4.09
N TYR A 89 -6.72 -9.14 4.24
CA TYR A 89 -6.50 -8.17 3.16
C TYR A 89 -5.72 -8.78 1.98
N ALA A 90 -4.69 -9.59 2.28
CA ALA A 90 -3.94 -10.27 1.23
C ALA A 90 -4.81 -11.25 0.41
N GLU A 91 -5.83 -11.85 1.03
CA GLU A 91 -6.79 -12.72 0.33
C GLU A 91 -7.71 -11.91 -0.61
N ILE A 92 -8.13 -10.71 -0.18
CA ILE A 92 -8.92 -9.79 -1.00
C ILE A 92 -8.12 -9.34 -2.23
N GLU A 93 -6.90 -8.84 -2.03
CA GLU A 93 -6.05 -8.40 -3.15
C GLU A 93 -5.75 -9.54 -4.12
N ASN A 94 -5.43 -10.73 -3.60
CA ASN A 94 -5.19 -11.91 -4.42
C ASN A 94 -6.42 -12.34 -5.24
N LYS A 95 -7.63 -12.01 -4.77
CA LYS A 95 -8.89 -12.33 -5.44
C LYS A 95 -9.29 -11.30 -6.49
N TYR A 96 -9.01 -10.02 -6.25
CA TYR A 96 -9.60 -8.93 -7.04
C TYR A 96 -8.61 -8.16 -7.91
N ILE A 97 -7.38 -7.92 -7.45
CA ILE A 97 -6.52 -6.88 -8.03
C ILE A 97 -6.19 -7.11 -9.51
N GLN A 98 -6.00 -8.38 -9.92
CA GLN A 98 -5.72 -8.72 -11.31
C GLN A 98 -6.93 -8.43 -12.21
N GLY A 99 -8.12 -8.86 -11.79
CA GLY A 99 -9.35 -8.63 -12.55
C GLY A 99 -9.73 -7.14 -12.61
N ILE A 100 -9.46 -6.39 -11.54
CA ILE A 100 -9.66 -4.93 -11.53
C ILE A 100 -8.70 -4.27 -12.52
N TRP A 101 -7.42 -4.64 -12.54
CA TRP A 101 -6.45 -4.12 -13.51
C TRP A 101 -6.83 -4.41 -14.96
N GLU A 102 -7.27 -5.64 -15.25
CA GLU A 102 -7.71 -6.03 -16.60
C GLU A 102 -8.90 -5.18 -17.06
N LYS A 103 -9.89 -4.97 -16.19
CA LYS A 103 -11.05 -4.12 -16.49
C LYS A 103 -10.69 -2.64 -16.58
N TYR A 104 -9.81 -2.15 -15.71
CA TYR A 104 -9.28 -0.79 -15.80
C TYR A 104 -8.62 -0.54 -17.16
N SER A 105 -7.74 -1.47 -17.59
CA SER A 105 -7.07 -1.38 -18.89
C SER A 105 -8.06 -1.41 -20.06
N ALA A 106 -9.07 -2.29 -20.00
CA ALA A 106 -10.12 -2.36 -21.00
C ALA A 106 -10.99 -1.09 -21.05
N LEU A 107 -11.29 -0.50 -19.90
CA LEU A 107 -12.04 0.75 -19.78
C LEU A 107 -11.27 1.92 -20.41
N GLU A 108 -9.98 2.07 -20.08
CA GLU A 108 -9.11 3.11 -20.65
C GLU A 108 -8.97 3.00 -22.19
N ASN A 109 -9.04 1.77 -22.71
CA ASN A 109 -9.02 1.51 -24.15
C ASN A 109 -10.41 1.65 -24.82
N GLY A 110 -11.47 1.94 -24.06
CA GLY A 110 -12.85 2.06 -24.55
C GLY A 110 -13.48 0.73 -24.96
N GLU A 111 -12.98 -0.39 -24.45
CA GLU A 111 -13.44 -1.74 -24.78
C GLU A 111 -14.65 -2.18 -23.96
N ILE A 112 -14.82 -1.63 -22.75
CA ILE A 112 -15.95 -1.88 -21.85
C ILE A 112 -16.54 -0.55 -21.35
N GLY A 113 -17.75 -0.61 -20.80
CA GLY A 113 -18.36 0.52 -20.09
C GLY A 113 -17.95 0.59 -18.61
N GLU A 114 -18.14 1.76 -18.00
CA GLU A 114 -17.85 2.03 -16.58
C GLU A 114 -18.56 1.05 -15.62
N GLU A 115 -19.82 0.69 -15.89
CA GLU A 115 -20.59 -0.24 -15.05
C GLU A 115 -19.90 -1.60 -14.88
N GLU A 116 -19.27 -2.11 -15.95
CA GLU A 116 -18.56 -3.38 -15.91
C GLU A 116 -17.29 -3.31 -15.06
N PHE A 117 -16.64 -2.15 -14.99
CA PHE A 117 -15.48 -1.90 -14.15
C PHE A 117 -15.90 -1.72 -12.69
N TYR A 118 -16.83 -0.79 -12.42
CA TYR A 118 -17.28 -0.47 -11.08
C TYR A 118 -17.95 -1.64 -10.36
N SER A 119 -18.68 -2.50 -11.07
CA SER A 119 -19.27 -3.71 -10.47
C SER A 119 -18.25 -4.67 -9.85
N LEU A 120 -16.99 -4.69 -10.33
CA LEU A 120 -15.92 -5.48 -9.72
C LEU A 120 -15.24 -4.71 -8.58
N VAL A 121 -14.98 -3.41 -8.79
CA VAL A 121 -14.36 -2.52 -7.78
C VAL A 121 -15.21 -2.51 -6.50
N GLU A 122 -16.51 -2.25 -6.62
CA GLU A 122 -17.43 -2.19 -5.48
C GLU A 122 -17.45 -3.48 -4.65
N ARG A 123 -17.23 -4.65 -5.28
CA ARG A 123 -17.15 -5.93 -4.58
C ARG A 123 -15.85 -6.08 -3.80
N GLY A 124 -14.72 -5.66 -4.39
CA GLY A 124 -13.44 -5.61 -3.71
C GLY A 124 -13.47 -4.66 -2.50
N ASP A 125 -13.95 -3.44 -2.72
CA ASP A 125 -14.09 -2.41 -1.68
C ASP A 125 -15.05 -2.87 -0.57
N SER A 126 -16.18 -3.48 -0.92
CA SER A 126 -17.13 -4.00 0.08
C SER A 126 -16.51 -5.08 0.97
N GLU A 127 -15.73 -6.02 0.40
CA GLU A 127 -15.02 -7.03 1.19
C GLU A 127 -13.91 -6.40 2.05
N TYR A 128 -13.21 -5.41 1.51
CA TYR A 128 -12.20 -4.65 2.26
C TYR A 128 -12.82 -3.97 3.49
N HIS A 129 -13.91 -3.23 3.31
CA HIS A 129 -14.57 -2.50 4.39
C HIS A 129 -15.22 -3.42 5.45
N GLN A 130 -15.57 -4.65 5.10
CA GLN A 130 -16.05 -5.65 6.08
C GLN A 130 -14.99 -6.08 7.10
N LEU A 131 -13.70 -5.78 6.85
CA LEU A 131 -12.60 -6.06 7.78
C LEU A 131 -12.40 -4.97 8.84
N ASP A 132 -13.32 -3.99 8.94
CA ASP A 132 -13.37 -2.94 9.97
C ASP A 132 -12.05 -2.15 10.13
N SER A 133 -11.42 -1.77 9.01
CA SER A 133 -10.19 -0.93 8.96
C SER A 133 -9.01 -1.47 9.80
N LYS A 134 -8.97 -2.77 10.08
CA LYS A 134 -7.87 -3.44 10.80
C LYS A 134 -6.50 -3.32 10.11
N LEU A 135 -6.45 -2.97 8.83
CA LEU A 135 -5.20 -2.77 8.10
C LEU A 135 -4.33 -1.69 8.74
N GLN A 136 -4.93 -0.60 9.23
CA GLN A 136 -4.21 0.46 9.94
C GLN A 136 -3.44 -0.09 11.15
N ALA A 137 -4.08 -0.93 11.97
CA ALA A 137 -3.43 -1.53 13.14
C ALA A 137 -2.25 -2.46 12.75
N SER A 138 -2.37 -3.20 11.65
CA SER A 138 -1.27 -4.00 11.10
C SER A 138 -0.12 -3.11 10.61
N LEU A 139 -0.41 -1.98 9.96
CA LEU A 139 0.57 -1.00 9.53
C LEU A 139 1.28 -0.32 10.70
N GLU A 140 0.55 0.14 11.71
CA GLU A 140 1.13 0.73 12.91
C GLU A 140 2.11 -0.23 13.59
N ALA A 141 1.69 -1.49 13.79
CA ALA A 141 2.55 -2.52 14.35
C ALA A 141 3.79 -2.78 13.49
N TYR A 142 3.63 -2.73 12.16
CA TYR A 142 4.74 -2.86 11.23
C TYR A 142 5.71 -1.68 11.32
N PHE A 143 5.22 -0.44 11.31
CA PHE A 143 6.03 0.77 11.40
C PHE A 143 6.82 0.82 12.71
N ILE A 144 6.20 0.46 13.83
CA ILE A 144 6.90 0.32 15.12
C ILE A 144 8.06 -0.69 15.00
N ARG A 145 7.86 -1.79 14.27
CA ARG A 145 8.92 -2.80 14.08
C ARG A 145 10.08 -2.30 13.23
N ILE A 146 9.83 -1.46 12.23
CA ILE A 146 10.83 -1.12 11.20
C ILE A 146 11.37 0.31 11.26
N HIS A 147 10.81 1.21 12.07
CA HIS A 147 11.17 2.64 12.02
C HIS A 147 12.68 2.90 12.19
N ARG A 148 13.38 2.12 13.03
CA ARG A 148 14.85 2.24 13.21
C ARG A 148 15.66 1.71 12.03
N ASP A 149 15.05 0.88 11.20
CA ASP A 149 15.66 0.44 9.94
C ASP A 149 15.48 1.49 8.85
N LEU A 150 14.53 2.41 8.98
CA LEU A 150 14.31 3.52 8.04
C LEU A 150 14.91 4.85 8.50
N ILE A 151 15.06 5.07 9.81
CA ILE A 151 15.45 6.34 10.43
C ILE A 151 16.67 6.12 11.33
N ASP A 152 17.67 7.00 11.21
CA ASP A 152 18.79 7.08 12.13
C ASP A 152 18.37 7.85 13.39
N VAL A 153 18.12 7.14 14.49
CA VAL A 153 17.67 7.75 15.75
C VAL A 153 18.86 8.29 16.54
N ASP A 154 18.86 9.60 16.78
CA ASP A 154 19.75 10.26 17.73
C ASP A 154 19.21 10.09 19.15
N GLU A 155 19.99 9.44 20.01
CA GLU A 155 19.64 9.15 21.42
C GLU A 155 19.96 10.34 22.35
N GLY A 156 20.48 11.45 21.80
CA GLY A 156 20.91 12.66 22.52
C GLY A 156 19.80 13.62 22.96
#